data_AF-A0A9D2XW00-F1
#
_entry.id   AF-A0A9D2XW00-F1
#
_cell.length_a   1.000
_cell.length_b   1.000
_cell.length_c   1.000
_cell.angle_alpha   90.00
_cell.angle_beta   90.00
_cell.angle_gamma   90.00
#
_symmetry.space_group_name_H-M   'P 1'
#
loop_
_entity.id
_entity.type
_entity.pdbx_description
1 polymer ?
#
loop_
_entity_poly.entity_id
_entity_poly.type
_entity_poly.pdbx_seq_one_letter_code
_entity_poly.pdbx_strand_id
1 'polypeptide(L)'
;MKANLQTAPTLACLPETKVDIEAEKQKVQELIRSLRDAENSFIKELECFLSEQDDHKLRRKQLLHKRWTENVWLPCWRRLEEREGSCRPQQNRLRQALYDDYLRHCNSKQFVFLEAYDLREYNPFLLNTRKPQHFKMFSSRLDTIPDYIRATATSDGRCHQSSCWCTETLSGLQPNQ
;
A
#
# COMPACT_ATOMS: atom_id res chain seq x y z
N MET A 1 -37.01 -99.83 -26.14
CA MET A 1 -36.58 -98.65 -25.35
C MET A 1 -35.20 -98.20 -25.80
N LYS A 2 -35.09 -97.18 -26.65
CA LYS A 2 -33.91 -96.28 -26.69
C LYS A 2 -34.41 -94.91 -27.14
N ALA A 3 -34.40 -93.97 -26.21
CA ALA A 3 -34.81 -92.59 -26.43
C ALA A 3 -33.74 -91.87 -27.27
N ASN A 4 -34.21 -91.14 -28.28
CA ASN A 4 -33.40 -90.29 -29.15
C ASN A 4 -33.14 -88.96 -28.42
N LEU A 5 -31.87 -88.64 -28.18
CA LEU A 5 -31.45 -87.37 -27.58
C LEU A 5 -31.34 -86.32 -28.69
N GLN A 6 -32.39 -85.52 -28.85
CA GLN A 6 -32.35 -84.30 -29.62
C GLN A 6 -31.39 -83.31 -28.92
N THR A 7 -30.24 -83.05 -29.53
CA THR A 7 -29.31 -82.02 -29.08
C THR A 7 -29.87 -80.65 -29.49
N ALA A 8 -30.23 -79.81 -28.53
CA ALA A 8 -30.58 -78.41 -28.78
C ALA A 8 -29.28 -77.58 -28.94
N PRO A 9 -29.18 -76.67 -29.92
CA PRO A 9 -28.03 -75.79 -30.03
C PRO A 9 -28.22 -74.60 -29.07
N THR A 10 -27.43 -74.60 -28.00
CA THR A 10 -27.33 -73.49 -27.05
C THR A 10 -26.32 -72.46 -27.58
N LEU A 11 -26.85 -71.29 -27.95
CA LEU A 11 -26.24 -69.95 -27.88
C LEU A 11 -24.95 -69.68 -28.68
N ALA A 12 -25.12 -69.15 -29.90
CA ALA A 12 -24.05 -68.55 -30.71
C ALA A 12 -24.01 -67.00 -30.71
N CYS A 13 -24.89 -66.29 -29.99
CA CYS A 13 -25.03 -64.82 -30.08
C CYS A 13 -24.24 -63.98 -29.04
N LEU A 14 -23.38 -64.57 -28.21
CA LEU A 14 -22.64 -63.83 -27.16
C LEU A 14 -21.48 -62.88 -27.60
N PRO A 15 -20.84 -63.00 -28.78
CA PRO A 15 -19.71 -62.14 -29.14
C PRO A 15 -20.12 -60.77 -29.69
N GLU A 16 -21.20 -60.65 -30.47
CA GLU A 16 -21.65 -59.38 -31.06
C GLU A 16 -22.04 -58.37 -29.97
N THR A 17 -22.76 -58.82 -28.94
CA THR A 17 -23.17 -57.96 -27.81
C THR A 17 -21.99 -57.40 -27.01
N LYS A 18 -20.84 -58.10 -26.96
CA LYS A 18 -19.67 -57.63 -26.22
C LYS A 18 -18.94 -56.52 -26.96
N VAL A 19 -18.84 -56.64 -28.29
CA VAL A 19 -18.22 -55.64 -29.16
C VAL A 19 -19.01 -54.33 -29.13
N ASP A 20 -20.34 -54.40 -29.17
CA ASP A 20 -21.20 -53.22 -29.07
C ASP A 20 -21.05 -52.51 -27.71
N ILE A 21 -20.98 -53.26 -26.60
CA ILE A 21 -20.74 -52.69 -25.26
C ILE A 21 -19.38 -52.00 -25.17
N GLU A 22 -18.33 -52.57 -25.76
CA GLU A 22 -16.99 -51.98 -25.78
C GLU A 22 -16.94 -50.70 -26.63
N ALA A 23 -17.62 -50.68 -27.77
CA ALA A 23 -17.77 -49.48 -28.60
C ALA A 23 -18.53 -48.36 -27.87
N GLU A 24 -19.64 -48.69 -27.21
CA GLU A 24 -20.39 -47.73 -26.40
C GLU A 24 -19.56 -47.21 -25.21
N LYS A 25 -18.78 -48.08 -24.57
CA LYS A 25 -17.84 -47.67 -23.50
C LYS A 25 -16.79 -46.69 -24.02
N GLN A 26 -16.25 -46.90 -25.22
CA GLN A 26 -15.29 -45.98 -25.83
C GLN A 26 -15.93 -44.61 -26.13
N LYS A 27 -17.16 -44.59 -26.66
CA LYS A 27 -17.92 -43.35 -26.89
C LYS A 27 -18.16 -42.59 -25.58
N VAL A 28 -18.58 -43.29 -24.53
CA VAL A 28 -18.78 -42.68 -23.20
C VAL A 28 -17.47 -42.11 -22.66
N GLN A 29 -16.35 -42.82 -22.82
CA GLN A 29 -15.04 -42.30 -22.41
C GLN A 29 -14.62 -41.05 -23.18
N GLU A 30 -14.93 -40.98 -24.47
CA GLU A 30 -14.64 -39.81 -25.30
C GLU A 30 -15.50 -38.60 -24.90
N LEU A 31 -16.78 -38.82 -24.62
CA LEU A 31 -17.68 -37.79 -24.07
C LEU A 31 -17.21 -37.28 -22.70
N ILE A 32 -16.75 -38.18 -21.83
CA ILE A 32 -16.20 -37.79 -20.52
C ILE A 32 -14.93 -36.95 -20.70
N ARG A 33 -14.05 -37.32 -21.65
CA ARG A 33 -12.84 -36.54 -21.94
C ARG A 33 -13.18 -35.16 -22.48
N SER A 34 -14.06 -35.07 -23.47
CA SER A 34 -14.44 -33.78 -24.06
C SER A 34 -15.11 -32.86 -23.05
N LEU A 35 -15.96 -33.40 -22.18
CA LEU A 35 -16.59 -32.65 -21.10
C LEU A 35 -15.54 -32.16 -20.08
N ARG A 36 -14.61 -33.02 -19.67
CA ARG A 36 -13.51 -32.63 -18.78
C ARG A 36 -12.61 -31.56 -19.39
N ASP A 37 -12.33 -31.62 -20.69
CA ASP A 37 -11.51 -30.62 -21.37
C ASP A 37 -12.24 -29.28 -21.47
N ALA A 38 -13.56 -29.29 -21.70
CA ALA A 38 -14.39 -28.09 -21.65
C ALA A 38 -14.42 -27.46 -20.24
N GLU A 39 -14.56 -28.28 -19.19
CA GLU A 39 -14.48 -27.83 -17.79
C GLU A 39 -13.13 -27.18 -17.49
N ASN A 40 -12.04 -27.83 -17.89
CA ASN A 40 -10.69 -27.30 -17.71
C ASN A 40 -10.46 -25.99 -18.47
N SER A 41 -11.00 -25.86 -19.70
CA SER A 41 -10.95 -24.60 -20.46
C SER A 41 -11.70 -23.50 -19.73
N PHE A 42 -12.92 -23.78 -19.26
CA PHE A 42 -13.74 -22.83 -18.54
C PHE A 42 -13.09 -22.36 -17.24
N ILE A 43 -12.49 -23.26 -16.47
CA ILE A 43 -11.76 -22.90 -15.25
C ILE A 43 -10.59 -21.96 -15.58
N LYS A 44 -9.81 -22.25 -16.62
CA LYS A 44 -8.71 -21.38 -17.05
C LYS A 44 -9.19 -20.00 -17.47
N GLU A 45 -10.29 -19.92 -18.21
CA GLU A 45 -10.88 -18.63 -18.61
C GLU A 45 -11.32 -17.80 -17.39
N LEU A 46 -11.90 -18.45 -16.38
CA LEU A 46 -12.25 -17.79 -15.12
C LEU A 46 -11.00 -17.31 -14.36
N GLU A 47 -9.96 -18.13 -14.25
CA GLU A 47 -8.70 -17.75 -13.62
C GLU A 47 -8.05 -16.56 -14.33
N CYS A 48 -8.03 -16.55 -15.66
CA CYS A 48 -7.55 -15.43 -16.46
C CYS A 48 -8.37 -14.16 -16.19
N PHE A 49 -9.70 -14.26 -16.20
CA PHE A 49 -10.57 -13.10 -15.93
C PHE A 49 -10.35 -12.51 -14.53
N LEU A 50 -10.20 -13.36 -13.51
CA LEU A 50 -9.92 -12.90 -12.15
C LEU A 50 -8.54 -12.24 -12.04
N SER A 51 -7.52 -12.83 -12.67
CA SER A 51 -6.16 -12.26 -12.73
C SER A 51 -6.17 -10.89 -13.39
N GLU A 52 -6.84 -10.73 -14.54
CA GLU A 52 -6.97 -9.45 -15.23
C GLU A 52 -7.66 -8.42 -14.34
N GLN A 53 -8.70 -8.81 -13.61
CA GLN A 53 -9.40 -7.92 -12.70
C GLN A 53 -8.47 -7.40 -11.59
N ASP A 54 -7.63 -8.28 -11.04
CA ASP A 54 -6.68 -7.91 -10.01
C ASP A 54 -5.55 -7.03 -10.53
N ASP A 55 -5.07 -7.28 -11.75
CA ASP A 55 -4.12 -6.40 -12.44
C ASP A 55 -4.71 -5.00 -12.69
N HIS A 56 -5.98 -4.92 -13.11
CA HIS A 56 -6.68 -3.66 -13.26
C HIS A 56 -6.84 -2.90 -11.92
N LYS A 57 -7.18 -3.61 -10.84
CA LYS A 57 -7.25 -3.01 -9.49
C LYS A 57 -5.89 -2.50 -9.05
N LEU A 58 -4.82 -3.29 -9.24
CA LEU A 58 -3.46 -2.91 -8.89
C LEU A 58 -3.01 -1.70 -9.69
N ARG A 59 -3.25 -1.71 -11.01
CA ARG A 59 -2.93 -0.60 -11.90
C ARG A 59 -3.64 0.68 -11.48
N ARG A 60 -4.92 0.59 -11.09
CA ARG A 60 -5.67 1.75 -10.58
C ARG A 60 -5.04 2.31 -9.30
N LYS A 61 -4.64 1.44 -8.36
CA LYS A 61 -3.96 1.87 -7.12
C LYS A 61 -2.64 2.58 -7.42
N GLN A 62 -1.83 2.00 -8.30
CA GLN A 62 -0.54 2.58 -8.72
C GLN A 62 -0.72 3.96 -9.37
N LEU A 63 -1.67 4.08 -10.30
CA LEU A 63 -1.95 5.36 -10.96
C LEU A 63 -2.46 6.42 -9.98
N LEU A 64 -3.29 6.03 -9.00
CA LEU A 64 -3.77 6.95 -7.98
C LEU A 64 -2.61 7.43 -7.09
N HIS A 65 -1.77 6.51 -6.63
CA HIS A 65 -0.58 6.86 -5.84
C HIS A 65 0.34 7.79 -6.63
N LYS A 66 0.64 7.46 -7.89
CA LYS A 66 1.45 8.31 -8.77
C LYS A 66 0.87 9.71 -8.90
N ARG A 67 -0.43 9.83 -9.21
CA ARG A 67 -1.12 11.13 -9.32
C ARG A 67 -1.09 11.91 -8.02
N TRP A 68 -1.30 11.27 -6.88
CA TRP A 68 -1.24 11.93 -5.58
C TRP A 68 0.18 12.42 -5.27
N THR A 69 1.18 11.59 -5.53
CA THR A 69 2.59 11.94 -5.32
C THR A 69 2.99 13.14 -6.19
N GLU A 70 2.62 13.13 -7.47
CA GLU A 70 2.95 14.20 -8.42
C GLU A 70 2.21 15.51 -8.13
N ASN A 71 0.92 15.44 -7.80
CA ASN A 71 0.08 16.64 -7.69
C ASN A 71 -0.03 17.21 -6.26
N VAL A 72 0.21 16.39 -5.24
CA VAL A 72 0.04 16.77 -3.82
C VAL A 72 1.38 16.74 -3.10
N TRP A 73 2.04 15.59 -3.06
CA TRP A 73 3.27 15.43 -2.28
C TRP A 73 4.41 16.29 -2.81
N LEU A 74 4.81 16.14 -4.09
CA LEU A 74 5.95 16.86 -4.66
C LEU A 74 5.79 18.39 -4.56
N PRO A 75 4.63 19.00 -4.87
CA PRO A 75 4.46 20.45 -4.72
C PRO A 75 4.47 20.90 -3.27
N CYS A 76 3.93 20.11 -2.34
CA CYS A 76 4.01 20.40 -0.91
C CYS A 76 5.46 20.34 -0.40
N TRP A 77 6.19 19.29 -0.78
CA TRP A 77 7.59 19.10 -0.43
C TRP A 77 8.46 20.24 -0.97
N ARG A 78 8.31 20.59 -2.25
CA ARG A 78 9.06 21.70 -2.86
C ARG A 78 8.81 23.03 -2.15
N ARG A 79 7.56 23.34 -1.78
CA ARG A 79 7.23 24.55 -1.00
C ARG A 79 7.89 24.56 0.38
N LEU A 80 8.04 23.39 1.01
CA LEU A 80 8.76 23.27 2.27
C LEU A 80 10.25 23.52 2.08
N GLU A 81 10.87 22.89 1.08
CA GLU A 81 12.28 23.09 0.74
C GLU A 81 12.58 24.54 0.38
N GLU A 82 11.74 25.19 -0.42
CA GLU A 82 11.87 26.61 -0.77
C GLU A 82 11.79 27.51 0.48
N ARG A 83 10.82 27.26 1.37
CA ARG A 83 10.70 28.01 2.63
C ARG A 83 11.89 27.80 3.53
N GLU A 84 12.32 26.55 3.68
CA GLU A 84 13.48 26.22 4.48
C GLU A 84 14.76 26.85 3.90
N GLY A 85 14.96 26.76 2.58
CA GLY A 85 16.07 27.38 1.86
C GLY A 85 16.10 28.91 2.00
N SER A 86 14.94 29.57 2.00
CA SER A 86 14.85 31.03 2.17
C SER A 86 15.10 31.51 3.61
N CYS A 87 14.62 30.75 4.61
CA CYS A 87 14.75 31.12 6.02
C CYS A 87 16.13 30.77 6.61
N ARG A 88 16.76 29.69 6.13
CA ARG A 88 18.04 29.17 6.66
C ARG A 88 19.17 30.21 6.64
N PRO A 89 19.46 30.95 5.55
CA PRO A 89 20.55 31.91 5.52
C PRO A 89 20.38 33.01 6.58
N GLN A 90 19.17 33.55 6.72
CA GLN A 90 18.91 34.60 7.71
C GLN A 90 19.02 34.08 9.15
N GLN A 91 18.50 32.88 9.42
CA GLN A 91 18.62 32.23 10.73
C GLN A 91 20.07 31.87 11.07
N ASN A 92 20.84 31.39 10.08
CA ASN A 92 22.25 31.06 10.25
C ASN A 92 23.09 32.31 10.51
N ARG A 93 22.85 33.40 9.77
CA ARG A 93 23.50 34.70 10.02
C ARG A 93 23.21 35.23 11.42
N LEU A 94 21.96 35.16 11.87
CA LEU A 94 21.60 35.55 13.24
C LEU A 94 22.32 34.69 14.27
N ARG A 95 22.36 33.36 14.06
CA ARG A 95 23.04 32.43 14.96
C ARG A 95 24.55 32.70 15.02
N GLN A 96 25.17 32.96 13.87
CA GLN A 96 26.60 33.31 13.78
C GLN A 96 26.88 34.63 14.50
N ALA A 97 26.11 35.69 14.23
CA ALA A 97 26.28 36.98 14.88
C ALA A 97 26.17 36.90 16.41
N LEU A 98 25.20 36.14 16.93
CA LEU A 98 25.03 35.93 18.37
C LEU A 98 26.17 35.11 18.98
N TYR A 99 26.72 34.16 18.23
CA TYR A 99 27.91 33.43 18.65
C TYR A 99 29.15 34.33 18.66
N ASP A 100 29.30 35.21 17.67
CA ASP A 100 30.40 36.18 17.63
C ASP A 100 30.30 37.21 18.77
N ASP A 101 29.07 37.66 19.11
CA ASP A 101 28.81 38.50 20.29
C ASP A 101 29.23 37.79 21.57
N TYR A 102 28.89 36.51 21.72
CA TYR A 102 29.29 35.69 22.86
C TYR A 102 30.82 35.57 22.98
N LEU A 103 31.51 35.25 21.88
CA LEU A 103 32.96 35.15 21.86
C LEU A 103 33.62 36.49 22.22
N ARG A 104 33.11 37.61 21.68
CA ARG A 104 33.58 38.95 22.05
C ARG A 104 33.41 39.24 23.53
N HIS A 105 32.26 38.90 24.10
CA HIS A 105 31.99 39.04 25.53
C HIS A 105 32.99 38.23 26.37
N CYS A 106 33.15 36.93 26.09
CA CYS A 106 34.13 36.07 26.79
C CYS A 106 35.57 36.59 26.69
N ASN A 107 35.98 37.00 25.49
CA ASN A 107 37.34 37.49 25.24
C ASN A 107 37.63 38.83 25.92
N SER A 108 36.61 39.69 26.06
CA SER A 108 36.75 41.00 26.72
C SER A 108 36.86 40.91 28.25
N LYS A 109 36.18 39.94 28.87
CA LYS A 109 36.07 39.87 30.34
C LYS A 109 37.08 38.98 31.04
N GLN A 110 37.88 38.18 30.32
CA GLN A 110 38.83 37.17 30.81
C GLN A 110 38.21 36.05 31.68
N PHE A 111 37.18 36.33 32.48
CA PHE A 111 36.42 35.40 33.30
C PHE A 111 34.92 35.76 33.26
N VAL A 112 34.06 34.77 32.97
CA VAL A 112 32.60 34.95 32.88
C VAL A 112 31.94 34.17 34.01
N PHE A 113 31.31 34.87 34.96
CA PHE A 113 30.49 34.26 36.00
C PHE A 113 29.10 33.96 35.44
N LEU A 114 28.64 32.71 35.57
CA LEU A 114 27.32 32.28 35.07
C LEU A 114 26.15 32.74 35.95
N GLU A 115 26.44 33.25 37.15
CA GLU A 115 25.43 33.62 38.16
C GLU A 115 24.80 35.00 37.92
N ALA A 116 25.50 35.91 37.23
CA ALA A 116 24.99 37.25 36.91
C ALA A 116 25.44 37.67 35.50
N TYR A 117 24.48 37.77 34.58
CA TYR A 117 24.70 38.31 33.23
C TYR A 117 23.97 39.65 33.09
N ASP A 118 24.60 40.63 32.45
CA ASP A 118 23.95 41.89 32.09
C ASP A 118 23.36 41.78 30.67
N LEU A 119 22.04 41.92 30.58
CA LEU A 119 21.28 41.90 29.32
C LEU A 119 21.68 43.02 28.36
N ARG A 120 22.26 44.12 28.85
CA ARG A 120 22.77 45.22 28.01
C ARG A 120 24.09 44.87 27.32
N GLU A 121 24.85 43.94 27.91
CA GLU A 121 26.18 43.55 27.44
C GLU A 121 26.11 42.33 26.53
N TYR A 122 25.38 41.29 26.95
CA TYR A 122 25.13 40.11 26.15
C TYR A 122 23.82 39.45 26.57
N ASN A 123 22.95 39.14 25.61
CA ASN A 123 21.66 38.52 25.86
C ASN A 123 21.62 37.05 25.38
N PRO A 124 21.73 36.06 26.27
CA PRO A 124 21.77 34.65 25.91
C PRO A 124 20.43 34.10 25.38
N PHE A 125 19.32 34.81 25.57
CA PHE A 125 17.99 34.32 25.19
C PHE A 125 17.57 34.65 23.77
N LEU A 126 18.33 35.48 23.05
CA LEU A 126 18.00 35.88 21.68
C LEU A 126 17.89 34.68 20.72
N LEU A 127 18.62 33.59 20.98
CA LEU A 127 18.54 32.33 20.22
C LEU A 127 17.26 31.53 20.46
N ASN A 128 16.58 31.73 21.59
CA ASN A 128 15.40 30.96 22.01
C ASN A 128 14.08 31.69 21.76
N THR A 129 14.10 32.99 21.47
CA THR A 129 12.86 33.80 21.24
C THR A 129 12.07 33.40 19.99
N ARG A 130 12.68 32.67 19.04
CA ARG A 130 12.07 32.29 17.75
C ARG A 130 12.17 30.81 17.41
N LYS A 131 12.04 29.91 18.40
CA LYS A 131 11.71 28.52 18.08
C LYS A 131 10.18 28.42 18.00
N PRO A 132 9.54 28.45 16.82
CA PRO A 132 8.25 27.80 16.72
C PRO A 132 8.53 26.32 16.98
N GLN A 133 8.18 25.82 18.17
CA GLN A 133 8.31 24.39 18.51
C GLN A 133 7.48 23.49 17.57
N HIS A 134 6.75 24.07 16.63
CA HIS A 134 6.00 23.42 15.58
C HIS A 134 5.80 24.44 14.45
N PHE A 135 6.26 24.12 13.23
CA PHE A 135 5.86 24.90 12.06
C PHE A 135 4.38 24.62 11.81
N LYS A 136 3.48 25.54 12.21
CA LYS A 136 2.08 25.48 11.76
C LYS A 136 2.06 25.78 10.26
N MET A 137 1.91 24.74 9.45
CA MET A 137 1.58 24.91 8.03
C MET A 137 0.14 25.41 7.93
N PHE A 138 -0.03 26.72 7.70
CA PHE A 138 -1.29 27.26 7.22
C PHE A 138 -1.30 27.12 5.69
N SER A 139 -2.08 26.17 5.19
CA SER A 139 -2.39 26.05 3.76
C SER A 139 -3.74 26.71 3.52
N SER A 140 -3.75 27.85 2.83
CA SER A 140 -4.97 28.54 2.39
C SER A 140 -5.80 27.75 1.37
N ARG A 141 -5.34 26.55 0.95
CA ARG A 141 -6.04 25.66 0.02
C ARG A 141 -6.85 24.55 0.70
N LEU A 142 -6.83 24.45 2.04
CA LEU A 142 -7.62 23.44 2.75
C LEU A 142 -9.03 23.91 3.13
N ASP A 143 -9.41 25.15 2.84
CA ASP A 143 -10.80 25.59 2.99
C ASP A 143 -11.72 24.90 1.96
N THR A 144 -11.12 24.28 0.94
CA THR A 144 -11.77 23.41 -0.03
C THR A 144 -11.20 22.00 0.04
N ILE A 145 -11.21 21.39 1.23
CA ILE A 145 -11.11 19.93 1.31
C ILE A 145 -12.31 19.37 0.51
N PRO A 146 -12.10 18.63 -0.59
CA PRO A 146 -13.19 17.99 -1.32
C PRO A 146 -14.00 17.11 -0.35
N ASP A 147 -15.33 17.18 -0.39
CA ASP A 147 -16.21 16.56 0.63
C ASP A 147 -15.95 15.07 0.86
N TYR A 148 -15.35 14.36 -0.10
CA TYR A 148 -14.97 12.95 0.05
C TYR A 148 -13.85 12.71 1.09
N ILE A 149 -13.01 13.72 1.39
CA ILE A 149 -11.95 13.63 2.41
C ILE A 149 -12.50 13.97 3.80
N ARG A 150 -13.57 14.77 3.89
CA ARG A 150 -14.21 15.11 5.17
C ARG A 150 -14.94 13.90 5.77
N ALA A 151 -15.37 12.96 4.94
CA ALA A 151 -16.13 11.77 5.36
C ALA A 151 -15.31 10.73 6.16
N THR A 152 -13.99 10.86 6.25
CA THR A 152 -13.11 9.87 6.92
C THR A 152 -12.47 10.36 8.21
N ALA A 153 -12.64 11.63 8.57
CA ALA A 153 -11.99 12.23 9.73
C ALA A 153 -12.97 12.36 10.90
N THR A 154 -13.06 11.32 11.73
CA THR A 154 -13.65 11.42 13.08
C THR A 154 -12.64 12.12 14.01
N SER A 155 -13.12 12.84 15.04
CA SER A 155 -12.29 13.72 15.90
C SER A 155 -11.21 13.00 16.71
N ASP A 156 -11.24 11.68 16.76
CA ASP A 156 -10.28 10.76 17.38
C ASP A 156 -9.24 10.20 16.38
N GLY A 157 -9.31 10.60 15.10
CA GLY A 157 -8.39 10.18 14.06
C GLY A 157 -8.57 8.75 13.55
N ARG A 158 -9.66 8.05 13.93
CA ARG A 158 -9.94 6.69 13.45
C ARG A 158 -10.99 6.68 12.34
N CYS A 159 -10.70 5.98 11.25
CA CYS A 159 -11.63 5.79 10.14
C CYS A 159 -12.30 4.42 10.27
N HIS A 160 -13.63 4.38 10.45
CA HIS A 160 -14.41 3.14 10.63
C HIS A 160 -15.04 2.59 9.34
N GLN A 161 -14.69 3.14 8.17
CA GLN A 161 -15.13 2.59 6.89
C GLN A 161 -14.25 1.41 6.48
N SER A 162 -14.89 0.30 6.07
CA SER A 162 -14.23 -0.92 5.57
C SER A 162 -13.37 -0.72 4.31
N SER A 163 -13.43 0.46 3.69
CA SER A 163 -12.66 0.85 2.51
C SER A 163 -11.53 1.84 2.78
N CYS A 164 -11.26 2.18 4.05
CA CYS A 164 -10.27 3.19 4.43
C CYS A 164 -8.85 2.59 4.44
N TRP A 165 -7.91 3.19 3.72
CA TRP A 165 -6.56 2.66 3.51
C TRP A 165 -5.64 2.73 4.75
N CYS A 166 -6.14 3.18 5.91
CA CYS A 166 -5.34 3.45 7.10
C CYS A 166 -5.31 2.34 8.16
N THR A 167 -5.98 1.19 7.97
CA THR A 167 -6.10 0.17 9.03
C THR A 167 -5.27 -1.09 8.84
N GLU A 168 -4.13 -1.05 8.15
CA GLU A 168 -3.28 -2.25 8.09
C GLU A 168 -1.77 -1.97 8.10
N THR A 169 -1.31 -1.34 9.18
CA THR A 169 0.08 -1.48 9.62
C THR A 169 0.13 -1.30 11.13
N LEU A 170 0.16 -2.42 11.89
CA LEU A 170 0.89 -2.62 13.15
C LEU A 170 0.46 -3.93 13.85
N SER A 171 0.69 -5.07 13.20
CA SER A 171 0.61 -6.39 13.88
C SER A 171 1.36 -7.47 13.10
N GLY A 172 2.56 -7.15 12.60
CA GLY A 172 3.35 -8.08 11.78
C GLY A 172 4.86 -7.86 11.82
N LEU A 173 5.42 -7.58 12.99
CA LEU A 173 6.86 -7.77 13.23
C LEU A 173 7.00 -8.68 14.45
N GLN A 174 6.97 -10.00 14.19
CA GLN A 174 7.62 -10.96 15.07
C GLN A 174 9.13 -10.86 14.81
N PRO A 175 9.97 -10.73 15.84
CA PRO A 175 11.40 -10.87 15.68
C PRO A 175 11.71 -12.34 15.37
N ASN A 176 12.31 -12.61 14.21
CA ASN A 176 12.95 -13.89 13.93
C ASN A 176 14.25 -13.98 14.74
N GLN A 177 14.33 -15.05 15.55
CA GLN A 177 15.48 -15.78 16.12
C GLN A 177 16.79 -15.03 16.39
#